data_AF-A0A4R5VT85-F1
#
_entry.id   AF-A0A4R5VT85-F1
#
_cell.length_a   1.000
_cell.length_b   1.000
_cell.length_c   1.000
_cell.angle_alpha   90.00
_cell.angle_beta   90.00
_cell.angle_gamma   90.00
#
_symmetry.space_group_name_H-M   'P 1'
#
loop_
_entity.id
_entity.type
_entity.pdbx_description
1 polymer ?
#
loop_
_entity_poly.entity_id
_entity_poly.type
_entity_poly.pdbx_seq_one_letter_code
_entity_poly.pdbx_strand_id
1 'polypeptide(L)'
;MLTPAQQKIRQELEELQIKGLLQTEQKNIHPQIVHQSNRDKSGFRITGTVLFIFVLLIFSLAIYNKITIEMKESLISYLAKAQKLNRKGDRILDNIRSEPSPSRDKIIQALSMQRKLNEKAKDLKAPANFSELKSDFLTVNEERLKILTDMLKNNLTGMTPSLNQLYVKQELEKDRLIRAFQKASIKYKKYENGTIQYWYKKHSYVYGV
;
A
#
# COMPACT_ATOMS: atom_id res chain seq x y z
N MET A 1 104.87 -12.47 19.73
CA MET A 1 104.24 -11.20 19.30
C MET A 1 103.39 -11.51 18.08
N LEU A 2 102.09 -11.20 18.10
CA LEU A 2 101.25 -11.37 16.92
C LEU A 2 101.61 -10.31 15.86
N THR A 3 101.56 -10.68 14.59
CA THR A 3 101.80 -9.72 13.49
C THR A 3 100.66 -8.70 13.41
N PRO A 4 100.90 -7.50 12.84
CA PRO A 4 99.87 -6.46 12.70
C PRO A 4 98.60 -6.95 11.99
N ALA A 5 98.77 -7.85 11.02
CA ALA A 5 97.65 -8.50 10.32
C ALA A 5 96.82 -9.41 11.25
N GLN A 6 97.46 -10.17 12.14
CA GLN A 6 96.74 -11.01 13.11
C GLN A 6 96.04 -10.19 14.19
N GLN A 7 96.59 -9.04 14.60
CA GLN A 7 95.91 -8.12 15.52
C GLN A 7 94.66 -7.51 14.89
N LYS A 8 94.72 -7.15 13.60
CA LYS A 8 93.56 -6.61 12.88
C LYS A 8 92.44 -7.64 12.74
N ILE A 9 92.78 -8.88 12.38
CA ILE A 9 91.80 -9.98 12.30
C ILE A 9 91.15 -10.24 13.65
N ARG A 10 91.93 -10.21 14.74
CA ARG A 10 91.40 -10.39 16.09
C ARG A 10 90.46 -9.25 16.50
N GLN A 11 90.80 -8.00 16.18
CA GLN A 11 89.92 -6.85 16.44
C GLN A 11 88.61 -6.95 15.66
N GLU A 12 88.65 -7.33 14.38
CA GLU A 12 87.43 -7.52 13.58
C GLU A 12 86.57 -8.68 14.11
N LEU A 13 87.19 -9.76 14.59
CA LEU A 13 86.49 -10.88 15.23
C LEU A 13 85.84 -10.49 16.56
N GLU A 14 86.54 -9.72 17.39
CA GLU A 14 86.01 -9.20 18.66
C GLU A 14 84.85 -8.22 18.38
N GLU A 15 84.97 -7.37 17.37
CA GLU A 15 83.91 -6.44 16.96
C GLU A 15 82.68 -7.16 16.38
N LEU A 16 82.89 -8.24 15.62
CA LEU A 16 81.82 -9.11 15.11
C LEU A 16 81.15 -9.91 16.23
N GLN A 17 81.90 -10.39 17.23
CA GLN A 17 81.33 -11.05 18.40
C GLN A 17 80.49 -10.08 19.23
N ILE A 18 80.96 -8.84 19.43
CA ILE A 18 80.21 -7.81 20.14
C ILE A 18 78.94 -7.42 19.36
N LYS A 19 79.03 -7.24 18.03
CA LYS A 19 77.86 -6.98 17.17
C LYS A 19 76.88 -8.16 17.19
N GLY A 20 77.37 -9.41 17.19
CA GLY A 20 76.56 -10.61 17.32
C GLY A 20 75.85 -10.71 18.68
N LEU A 21 76.54 -10.38 19.78
CA LEU A 21 75.98 -10.35 21.13
C LEU A 21 74.91 -9.24 21.26
N LEU A 22 75.18 -8.03 20.77
CA LEU A 22 74.22 -6.92 20.77
C LEU A 22 72.98 -7.22 19.89
N GLN A 23 73.16 -7.91 18.77
CA GLN A 23 72.05 -8.32 17.91
C GLN A 23 71.21 -9.44 18.56
N THR A 24 71.83 -10.27 19.41
CA THR A 24 71.14 -11.30 20.20
C THR A 24 70.39 -10.70 21.39
N GLU A 25 70.91 -9.64 22.01
CA GLU A 25 70.19 -8.85 23.02
C GLU A 25 69.02 -8.06 22.41
N GLN A 26 69.18 -7.45 21.23
CA GLN A 26 68.08 -6.77 20.54
C GLN A 26 66.97 -7.72 20.08
N LYS A 27 67.30 -8.98 19.76
CA LYS A 27 66.30 -10.00 19.38
C LYS A 27 65.51 -10.55 20.58
N ASN A 28 66.02 -10.34 21.81
CA ASN A 28 65.38 -10.72 23.07
C ASN A 28 64.69 -9.55 23.80
N ILE A 29 64.65 -8.36 23.21
CA ILE A 29 63.59 -7.41 23.53
C ILE A 29 62.34 -7.94 22.84
N HIS A 30 61.66 -8.89 23.50
CA HIS A 30 60.25 -9.08 23.26
C HIS A 30 59.62 -7.70 23.28
N PRO A 31 58.90 -7.25 22.23
CA PRO A 31 58.01 -6.14 22.43
C PRO A 31 57.17 -6.54 23.65
N GLN A 32 57.20 -5.75 24.72
CA GLN A 32 56.11 -5.80 25.67
C GLN A 32 54.89 -5.55 24.81
N ILE A 33 54.19 -6.64 24.48
CA ILE A 33 52.83 -6.57 24.00
C ILE A 33 52.14 -5.93 25.19
N VAL A 34 52.05 -4.60 25.15
CA VAL A 34 50.98 -3.90 25.81
C VAL A 34 49.78 -4.64 25.27
N HIS A 35 49.22 -5.54 26.07
CA HIS A 35 47.87 -6.01 25.87
C HIS A 35 47.02 -4.74 25.96
N GLN A 36 46.96 -3.99 24.85
CA GLN A 36 45.78 -3.22 24.54
C GLN A 36 44.70 -4.26 24.64
N SER A 37 43.96 -4.22 25.75
CA SER A 37 42.72 -4.95 25.92
C SER A 37 42.03 -4.82 24.57
N ASN A 38 42.00 -5.91 23.80
CA ASN A 38 41.26 -6.00 22.57
C ASN A 38 39.81 -6.03 23.03
N ARG A 39 39.35 -4.85 23.47
CA ARG A 39 38.09 -4.62 24.15
C ARG A 39 37.09 -4.95 23.07
N ASP A 40 36.53 -6.13 23.17
CA ASP A 40 35.86 -6.90 22.13
C ASP A 40 35.05 -6.00 21.17
N LYS A 41 35.74 -5.45 20.16
CA LYS A 41 35.12 -4.54 19.18
C LYS A 41 34.17 -5.33 18.28
N SER A 42 34.26 -6.66 18.29
CA SER A 42 33.32 -7.56 17.64
C SER A 42 31.94 -7.48 18.31
N GLY A 43 31.90 -7.54 19.64
CA GLY A 43 30.67 -7.38 20.42
C GLY A 43 29.95 -6.05 20.17
N PHE A 44 30.67 -4.93 20.10
CA PHE A 44 30.07 -3.62 19.78
C PHE A 44 29.55 -3.54 18.34
N ARG A 45 30.26 -4.14 17.37
CA ARG A 45 29.79 -4.21 15.96
C ARG A 45 28.54 -5.06 15.81
N ILE A 46 28.52 -6.24 16.43
CA ILE A 46 27.35 -7.15 16.41
C ILE A 46 26.16 -6.48 17.11
N THR A 47 26.37 -5.90 18.29
CA THR A 47 25.30 -5.21 19.03
C THR A 47 24.76 -4.00 18.24
N GLY A 48 25.64 -3.22 17.59
CA GLY A 48 25.25 -2.12 16.73
C GLY A 48 24.45 -2.56 15.49
N THR A 49 24.86 -3.66 14.84
CA THR A 49 24.12 -4.23 13.70
C THR A 49 22.75 -4.75 14.12
N VAL A 50 22.65 -5.45 15.26
CA VAL A 50 21.38 -5.94 15.79
C VAL A 50 20.46 -4.77 16.13
N LEU A 51 20.97 -3.72 16.79
CA LEU A 51 20.20 -2.52 17.12
C LEU A 51 19.72 -1.80 15.85
N PHE A 52 20.58 -1.69 14.83
CA PHE A 52 20.23 -1.08 13.55
C PHE A 52 19.13 -1.87 12.81
N ILE A 53 19.21 -3.20 12.81
CA ILE A 53 18.15 -4.07 12.26
C ILE A 53 16.84 -3.87 13.04
N PHE A 54 16.90 -3.80 14.37
CA PHE A 54 15.71 -3.53 15.19
C PHE A 54 15.09 -2.18 14.87
N VAL A 55 15.90 -1.13 14.73
CA VAL A 55 15.41 0.21 14.35
C VAL A 55 14.77 0.18 12.96
N LEU A 56 15.39 -0.50 11.99
CA LEU A 56 14.80 -0.69 10.66
C LEU A 56 13.48 -1.44 10.72
N LEU A 57 13.38 -2.53 11.49
CA LEU A 57 12.14 -3.29 11.64
C LEU A 57 11.03 -2.45 12.27
N ILE A 58 11.33 -1.70 13.34
CA ILE A 58 10.36 -0.81 13.99
C ILE A 58 9.92 0.28 13.00
N PHE A 59 10.85 0.89 12.26
CA PHE A 59 10.56 1.93 11.28
C PHE A 59 9.72 1.40 10.10
N SER A 60 10.07 0.23 9.57
CA SER A 60 9.29 -0.46 8.53
C SER A 60 7.89 -0.80 9.01
N LEU A 61 7.75 -1.28 10.25
CA LEU A 61 6.44 -1.58 10.84
C LEU A 61 5.60 -0.30 11.04
N ALA A 62 6.22 0.79 11.47
CA ALA A 62 5.56 2.08 11.64
C ALA A 62 5.06 2.64 10.30
N ILE A 63 5.89 2.59 9.25
CA ILE A 63 5.51 2.99 7.89
C ILE A 63 4.39 2.11 7.36
N TYR A 64 4.55 0.78 7.47
CA TYR A 64 3.55 -0.18 7.01
C TYR A 64 2.19 0.07 7.68
N ASN A 65 2.18 0.27 8.99
CA ASN A 65 0.97 0.56 9.74
C ASN A 65 0.33 1.88 9.30
N LYS A 66 1.13 2.95 9.14
CA LYS A 66 0.63 4.26 8.71
C LYS A 66 -0.02 4.19 7.32
N ILE A 67 0.67 3.61 6.34
CA ILE A 67 0.15 3.46 4.97
C ILE A 67 -1.14 2.62 4.97
N THR A 68 -1.15 1.52 5.73
CA THR A 68 -2.32 0.63 5.81
C THR A 68 -3.52 1.32 6.45
N ILE A 69 -3.31 2.18 7.46
CA ILE A 69 -4.38 2.94 8.12
C ILE A 69 -4.95 4.00 7.17
N GLU A 70 -4.09 4.78 6.51
CA GLU A 70 -4.51 5.85 5.59
C GLU A 70 -5.25 5.31 4.37
N MET A 71 -4.80 4.17 3.82
CA MET A 71 -5.51 3.46 2.75
C MET A 71 -6.92 3.00 3.18
N LYS A 72 -7.12 2.64 4.45
CA LYS A 72 -8.41 2.15 4.93
C LYS A 72 -9.39 3.29 5.28
N GLU A 73 -8.90 4.46 5.72
CA GLU A 73 -9.76 5.65 5.93
C GLU A 73 -10.21 6.27 4.60
N SER A 74 -9.30 6.36 3.62
CA SER A 74 -9.64 6.77 2.26
C SER A 74 -10.65 5.81 1.62
N LEU A 75 -10.55 4.51 1.90
CA LEU A 75 -11.54 3.52 1.48
C LEU A 75 -12.94 3.78 2.04
N ILE A 76 -13.08 3.98 3.35
CA ILE A 76 -14.41 4.22 3.95
C ILE A 76 -15.03 5.49 3.38
N SER A 77 -14.23 6.56 3.26
CA SER A 77 -14.69 7.81 2.65
C SER A 77 -15.15 7.60 1.21
N TYR A 78 -14.38 6.83 0.43
CA TYR A 78 -14.72 6.47 -0.94
C TYR A 78 -16.03 5.68 -1.02
N LEU A 79 -16.17 4.59 -0.27
CA LEU A 79 -17.36 3.73 -0.30
C LEU A 79 -18.62 4.48 0.15
N ALA A 80 -18.53 5.30 1.20
CA ALA A 80 -19.65 6.11 1.66
C ALA A 80 -20.10 7.13 0.60
N LYS A 81 -19.15 7.77 -0.10
CA LYS A 81 -19.46 8.71 -1.19
C LYS A 81 -20.04 7.97 -2.40
N ALA A 82 -19.45 6.84 -2.81
CA ALA A 82 -19.93 6.02 -3.91
C ALA A 82 -21.36 5.54 -3.65
N GLN A 83 -21.63 4.98 -2.47
CA GLN A 83 -22.97 4.55 -2.06
C GLN A 83 -23.97 5.70 -2.06
N LYS A 84 -23.59 6.88 -1.56
CA LYS A 84 -24.46 8.07 -1.59
C LYS A 84 -24.79 8.50 -3.02
N LEU A 85 -23.83 8.42 -3.94
CA LEU A 85 -24.06 8.73 -5.35
C LEU A 85 -24.94 7.66 -6.02
N ASN A 86 -24.68 6.38 -5.79
CA ASN A 86 -25.50 5.27 -6.30
C ASN A 86 -26.96 5.42 -5.86
N ARG A 87 -27.21 5.61 -4.55
CA ARG A 87 -28.57 5.84 -4.02
C ARG A 87 -29.27 7.05 -4.63
N LYS A 88 -28.53 8.11 -4.96
CA LYS A 88 -29.10 9.27 -5.66
C LYS A 88 -29.47 8.95 -7.10
N GLY A 89 -28.63 8.17 -7.80
CA GLY A 89 -28.91 7.70 -9.16
C GLY A 89 -30.13 6.79 -9.20
N ASP A 90 -30.24 5.85 -8.26
CA ASP A 90 -31.41 4.96 -8.15
C ASP A 90 -32.68 5.75 -7.91
N ARG A 91 -32.67 6.71 -6.97
CA ARG A 91 -33.82 7.59 -6.73
C ARG A 91 -34.27 8.39 -7.96
N ILE A 92 -33.32 8.89 -8.76
CA ILE A 92 -33.68 9.63 -9.99
C ILE A 92 -34.44 8.70 -10.94
N LEU A 93 -33.94 7.48 -11.14
CA LEU A 93 -34.56 6.52 -12.04
C LEU A 93 -35.91 6.04 -11.49
N ASP A 94 -35.99 5.73 -10.20
CA ASP A 94 -37.21 5.27 -9.53
C ASP A 94 -38.31 6.32 -9.56
N ASN A 95 -37.98 7.60 -9.34
CA ASN A 95 -38.95 8.70 -9.41
C ASN A 95 -39.61 8.80 -10.80
N ILE A 96 -38.83 8.60 -11.88
CA ILE A 96 -39.37 8.61 -13.24
C ILE A 96 -40.22 7.37 -13.51
N ARG A 97 -39.78 6.20 -13.02
CA ARG A 97 -40.50 4.93 -13.21
C ARG A 97 -41.80 4.83 -12.43
N SER A 98 -41.89 5.47 -11.27
CA SER A 98 -43.10 5.47 -10.44
C SER A 98 -44.23 6.30 -11.04
N GLU A 99 -43.94 7.14 -12.04
CA GLU A 99 -44.93 7.98 -12.71
C GLU A 99 -45.51 7.23 -13.92
N PRO A 100 -46.84 7.06 -14.03
CA PRO A 100 -47.47 6.30 -15.12
C PRO A 100 -47.23 6.88 -16.53
N SER A 101 -46.89 8.17 -16.61
CA SER A 101 -46.56 8.88 -17.85
C SER A 101 -45.74 10.13 -17.52
N PRO A 102 -44.43 9.99 -17.21
CA PRO A 102 -43.59 11.13 -16.85
C PRO A 102 -43.54 12.13 -18.00
N SER A 103 -43.74 13.41 -17.70
CA SER A 103 -43.64 14.46 -18.72
C SER A 103 -42.23 14.52 -19.30
N ARG A 104 -42.12 14.92 -20.56
CA ARG A 104 -40.84 15.10 -21.25
C ARG A 104 -39.87 15.99 -20.45
N ASP A 105 -40.37 17.06 -19.85
CA ASP A 105 -39.58 17.98 -19.04
C ASP A 105 -39.01 17.34 -17.78
N LYS A 106 -39.77 16.45 -17.12
CA LYS A 106 -39.27 15.68 -15.97
C LYS A 106 -38.15 14.73 -16.37
N ILE A 107 -38.25 14.07 -17.52
CA ILE A 107 -37.19 13.20 -18.04
C ILE A 107 -35.93 14.03 -18.37
N ILE A 108 -36.09 15.21 -18.98
CA ILE A 108 -34.97 16.14 -19.23
C ILE A 108 -34.31 16.58 -17.93
N GLN A 109 -35.10 16.88 -16.89
CA GLN A 109 -34.59 17.25 -15.57
C GLN A 109 -33.82 16.08 -14.93
N ALA A 110 -34.37 14.86 -14.97
CA ALA A 110 -33.72 13.65 -14.48
C ALA A 110 -32.40 13.39 -15.21
N LEU A 111 -32.35 13.54 -16.54
CA LEU A 111 -31.12 13.45 -17.33
C LEU A 111 -30.07 14.47 -16.87
N SER A 112 -30.46 15.72 -16.66
CA SER A 112 -29.57 16.77 -16.17
C SER A 112 -29.01 16.43 -14.78
N MET A 113 -29.86 15.96 -13.87
CA MET A 113 -29.43 15.51 -12.54
C MET A 113 -28.48 14.31 -12.62
N GLN A 114 -28.79 13.32 -13.45
CA GLN A 114 -27.96 12.13 -13.63
C GLN A 114 -26.59 12.48 -14.24
N ARG A 115 -26.53 13.39 -15.23
CA ARG A 115 -25.25 13.90 -15.77
C ARG A 115 -24.39 14.51 -14.68
N LYS A 116 -24.97 15.37 -13.83
CA LYS A 116 -24.25 15.99 -12.70
C LYS A 116 -23.76 14.95 -11.69
N LEU A 117 -24.49 13.85 -11.47
CA LEU A 117 -24.03 12.74 -10.64
C LEU A 117 -22.87 11.98 -11.30
N ASN A 118 -22.95 11.73 -12.60
CA ASN A 118 -21.89 11.05 -13.34
C ASN A 118 -20.58 11.86 -13.31
N GLU A 119 -20.63 13.19 -13.46
CA GLU A 119 -19.43 14.02 -13.31
C GLU A 119 -18.83 13.92 -11.90
N LYS A 120 -19.66 14.00 -10.85
CA LYS A 120 -19.19 13.78 -9.46
C LYS A 120 -18.62 12.38 -9.23
N ALA A 121 -19.16 11.38 -9.93
CA ALA A 121 -18.68 10.01 -9.87
C ALA A 121 -17.29 9.87 -10.53
N LYS A 122 -17.04 10.56 -11.65
CA LYS A 122 -15.73 10.60 -12.31
C LYS A 122 -14.66 11.24 -11.42
N ASP A 123 -15.02 12.32 -10.74
CA ASP A 123 -14.12 13.04 -9.82
C ASP A 123 -13.80 12.28 -8.52
N LEU A 124 -14.54 11.19 -8.24
CA LEU A 124 -14.36 10.42 -7.04
C LEU A 124 -13.00 9.69 -7.05
N LYS A 125 -12.10 10.04 -6.13
CA LYS A 125 -10.80 9.38 -6.00
C LYS A 125 -10.96 8.01 -5.34
N ALA A 126 -10.65 6.95 -6.07
CA ALA A 126 -10.65 5.59 -5.56
C ALA A 126 -9.27 5.21 -4.99
N PRO A 127 -9.20 4.49 -3.86
CA PRO A 127 -7.97 3.85 -3.42
C PRO A 127 -7.46 2.85 -4.48
N ALA A 128 -6.15 2.61 -4.50
CA ALA A 128 -5.49 1.79 -5.54
C ALA A 128 -6.16 0.42 -5.76
N ASN A 129 -6.53 -0.29 -4.69
CA ASN A 129 -7.15 -1.62 -4.75
C ASN A 129 -8.63 -1.61 -5.19
N PHE A 130 -9.21 -0.43 -5.43
CA PHE A 130 -10.63 -0.23 -5.75
C PHE A 130 -10.83 0.52 -7.07
N SER A 131 -9.79 0.63 -7.91
CA SER A 131 -9.88 1.23 -9.24
C SER A 131 -10.86 0.48 -10.15
N GLU A 132 -10.81 -0.86 -10.14
CA GLU A 132 -11.75 -1.71 -10.88
C GLU A 132 -13.20 -1.49 -10.39
N LEU A 133 -13.41 -1.37 -9.08
CA LEU A 133 -14.73 -1.05 -8.52
C LEU A 133 -15.23 0.32 -8.99
N LYS A 134 -14.35 1.32 -9.05
CA LYS A 134 -14.70 2.63 -9.61
C LYS A 134 -15.14 2.51 -11.07
N SER A 135 -14.48 1.67 -11.86
CA SER A 135 -14.87 1.43 -13.25
C SER A 135 -16.28 0.86 -13.33
N ASP A 136 -16.58 -0.21 -12.57
CA ASP A 136 -17.91 -0.84 -12.57
C ASP A 136 -19.00 0.13 -12.06
N PHE A 137 -18.70 0.91 -11.02
CA PHE A 137 -19.57 2.00 -10.53
C PHE A 137 -19.88 3.06 -11.61
N LEU A 138 -18.89 3.45 -12.41
CA LEU A 138 -19.11 4.37 -13.53
C LEU A 138 -19.98 3.74 -14.62
N THR A 139 -19.75 2.47 -14.93
CA THR A 139 -20.55 1.72 -15.91
C THR A 139 -22.02 1.59 -15.50
N VAL A 140 -22.31 1.44 -14.21
CA VAL A 140 -23.69 1.48 -13.69
C VAL A 140 -24.32 2.86 -13.91
N ASN A 141 -23.58 3.93 -13.60
CA ASN A 141 -24.04 5.31 -13.79
C ASN A 141 -24.26 5.69 -15.26
N GLU A 142 -23.45 5.16 -16.17
CA GLU A 142 -23.63 5.29 -17.61
C GLU A 142 -24.88 4.56 -18.09
N GLU A 143 -25.15 3.36 -17.57
CA GLU A 143 -26.38 2.62 -17.92
C GLU A 143 -27.63 3.38 -17.45
N ARG A 144 -27.63 3.96 -16.25
CA ARG A 144 -28.74 4.83 -15.79
C ARG A 144 -28.98 5.99 -16.75
N LEU A 145 -27.91 6.63 -17.23
CA LEU A 145 -28.00 7.73 -18.20
C LEU A 145 -28.55 7.27 -19.56
N LYS A 146 -28.10 6.10 -20.02
CA LYS A 146 -28.59 5.48 -21.25
C LYS A 146 -30.08 5.20 -21.15
N ILE A 147 -30.53 4.58 -20.06
CA ILE A 147 -31.95 4.31 -19.81
C ILE A 147 -32.77 5.60 -19.91
N LEU A 148 -32.40 6.66 -19.18
CA LEU A 148 -33.10 7.95 -19.22
C LEU A 148 -33.09 8.58 -20.62
N THR A 149 -32.01 8.40 -21.38
CA THR A 149 -31.91 8.89 -22.77
C THR A 149 -32.85 8.13 -23.69
N ASP A 150 -32.95 6.82 -23.52
CA ASP A 150 -33.85 5.96 -24.30
C ASP A 150 -35.32 6.25 -23.93
N MET A 151 -35.62 6.52 -22.65
CA MET A 151 -36.95 6.97 -22.21
C MET A 151 -37.39 8.23 -22.96
N LEU A 152 -36.48 9.19 -23.10
CA LEU A 152 -36.76 10.47 -23.77
C LEU A 152 -37.01 10.31 -25.27
N LYS A 153 -36.33 9.36 -25.92
CA LYS A 153 -36.38 9.17 -27.38
C LYS A 153 -37.58 8.33 -27.83
N ASN A 154 -37.91 7.27 -27.08
CA ASN A 154 -38.75 6.18 -27.58
C ASN A 154 -40.13 6.06 -26.90
N ASN A 155 -40.55 7.03 -26.06
CA ASN A 155 -41.88 7.06 -25.43
C ASN A 155 -42.33 5.73 -24.78
N LEU A 156 -41.45 5.16 -23.96
CA LEU A 156 -41.77 4.32 -22.78
C LEU A 156 -42.30 2.88 -22.91
N THR A 157 -42.53 2.29 -24.08
CA THR A 157 -42.92 0.87 -24.12
C THR A 157 -41.71 -0.07 -24.15
N GLY A 158 -41.44 -0.79 -23.04
CA GLY A 158 -40.57 -1.98 -23.02
C GLY A 158 -39.16 -1.82 -22.43
N MET A 159 -38.99 -1.10 -21.30
CA MET A 159 -37.67 -0.90 -20.67
C MET A 159 -37.07 -2.11 -19.95
N THR A 160 -37.78 -3.24 -19.92
CA THR A 160 -37.36 -4.46 -19.20
C THR A 160 -35.94 -4.90 -19.56
N PRO A 161 -35.49 -4.90 -20.83
CA PRO A 161 -34.12 -5.29 -21.16
C PRO A 161 -33.06 -4.35 -20.59
N SER A 162 -33.24 -3.02 -20.72
CA SER A 162 -32.27 -2.04 -20.21
C SER A 162 -32.22 -2.02 -18.68
N LEU A 163 -33.37 -2.20 -18.02
CA LEU A 163 -33.42 -2.35 -16.56
C LEU A 163 -32.74 -3.64 -16.09
N ASN A 164 -32.96 -4.76 -16.79
CA ASN A 164 -32.25 -6.01 -16.50
C ASN A 164 -30.74 -5.84 -16.68
N GLN A 165 -30.31 -5.13 -17.73
CA GLN A 165 -28.90 -4.82 -17.93
C GLN A 165 -28.32 -3.96 -16.79
N LEU A 166 -29.08 -2.98 -16.30
CA LEU A 166 -28.69 -2.20 -15.13
C LEU A 166 -28.53 -3.08 -13.88
N TYR A 167 -29.49 -3.97 -13.60
CA TYR A 167 -29.41 -4.89 -12.46
C TYR A 167 -28.19 -5.81 -12.55
N VAL A 168 -27.91 -6.38 -13.74
CA VAL A 168 -26.70 -7.18 -13.96
C VAL A 168 -25.44 -6.37 -13.66
N LYS A 169 -25.36 -5.13 -14.15
CA LYS A 169 -24.21 -4.24 -13.88
C LYS A 169 -24.06 -3.91 -12.39
N GLN A 170 -25.16 -3.71 -11.67
CA GLN A 170 -25.15 -3.48 -10.23
C GLN A 170 -24.67 -4.71 -9.45
N GLU A 171 -25.04 -5.92 -9.86
CA GLU A 171 -24.52 -7.15 -9.25
C GLU A 171 -23.03 -7.33 -9.54
N LEU A 172 -22.57 -7.02 -10.77
CA LEU A 172 -21.15 -7.03 -11.10
C LEU A 172 -20.34 -6.03 -10.25
N GLU A 173 -20.88 -4.83 -10.00
CA GLU A 173 -20.27 -3.85 -9.09
C GLU A 173 -20.14 -4.42 -7.67
N LYS A 174 -21.17 -5.09 -7.14
CA LYS A 174 -21.13 -5.74 -5.82
C LYS A 174 -20.11 -6.88 -5.77
N ASP A 175 -20.06 -7.72 -6.79
CA ASP A 175 -19.08 -8.81 -6.87
C ASP A 175 -17.66 -8.25 -6.96
N ARG A 176 -17.46 -7.14 -7.67
CA ARG A 176 -16.17 -6.45 -7.71
C ARG A 176 -15.77 -5.91 -6.34
N LEU A 177 -16.71 -5.33 -5.60
CA LEU A 177 -16.48 -4.88 -4.23
C LEU A 177 -16.03 -6.04 -3.33
N ILE A 178 -16.68 -7.19 -3.43
CA ILE A 178 -16.32 -8.40 -2.67
C ILE A 178 -14.90 -8.85 -3.00
N ARG A 179 -14.53 -8.90 -4.29
CA ARG A 179 -13.16 -9.23 -4.71
C ARG A 179 -12.15 -8.21 -4.20
N ALA A 180 -12.49 -6.93 -4.21
CA ALA A 180 -11.63 -5.88 -3.67
C ALA A 180 -11.43 -6.03 -2.15
N PHE A 181 -12.49 -6.40 -1.41
CA PHE A 181 -12.37 -6.74 0.01
C PHE A 181 -11.49 -7.95 0.28
N GLN A 182 -11.62 -9.01 -0.53
CA GLN A 182 -10.74 -10.19 -0.42
C GLN A 182 -9.27 -9.79 -0.67
N LYS A 183 -8.98 -9.08 -1.77
CA LYS A 183 -7.62 -8.60 -2.10
C LYS A 183 -7.04 -7.72 -0.98
N ALA A 184 -7.86 -6.86 -0.37
CA ALA A 184 -7.45 -5.96 0.70
C ALA A 184 -7.48 -6.59 2.11
N SER A 185 -7.80 -7.90 2.23
CA SER A 185 -7.96 -8.59 3.51
C SER A 185 -8.92 -7.87 4.48
N ILE A 186 -10.02 -7.35 3.94
CA ILE A 186 -11.07 -6.68 4.71
C ILE A 186 -12.13 -7.71 5.07
N LYS A 187 -12.48 -7.78 6.36
CA LYS A 187 -13.57 -8.64 6.82
C LYS A 187 -14.90 -8.12 6.29
N TYR A 188 -15.70 -8.99 5.69
CA TYR A 188 -17.04 -8.67 5.21
C TYR A 188 -18.02 -9.85 5.38
N LYS A 189 -19.31 -9.56 5.31
CA LYS A 189 -20.42 -10.52 5.31
C LYS A 189 -21.46 -10.05 4.29
N LYS A 190 -21.80 -10.93 3.33
CA LYS A 190 -22.91 -10.73 2.39
C LYS A 190 -24.18 -11.29 3.02
N TYR A 191 -25.26 -10.52 2.98
CA TYR A 191 -26.60 -10.92 3.40
C TYR A 191 -27.44 -11.34 2.19
N GLU A 192 -28.52 -12.09 2.44
CA GLU A 192 -29.43 -12.59 1.38
C GLU A 192 -30.06 -11.46 0.55
N ASN A 193 -30.34 -10.33 1.17
CA ASN A 193 -30.85 -9.13 0.51
C ASN A 193 -29.81 -8.39 -0.36
N GLY A 194 -28.60 -8.95 -0.52
CA GLY A 194 -27.52 -8.36 -1.30
C GLY A 194 -26.77 -7.22 -0.58
N THR A 195 -27.10 -6.90 0.67
CA THR A 195 -26.34 -5.97 1.50
C THR A 195 -25.01 -6.60 1.93
N ILE A 196 -23.94 -5.80 1.92
CA ILE A 196 -22.60 -6.20 2.33
C ILE A 196 -22.20 -5.38 3.56
N GLN A 197 -22.06 -6.05 4.71
CA GLN A 197 -21.48 -5.44 5.90
C GLN A 197 -19.98 -5.69 5.92
N TYR A 198 -19.19 -4.66 6.24
CA TYR A 198 -17.74 -4.74 6.34
C TYR A 198 -17.26 -4.06 7.62
N TRP A 199 -16.11 -4.52 8.13
CA TRP A 199 -15.57 -4.04 9.41
C TRP A 199 -14.28 -3.27 9.21
N TYR A 200 -14.17 -2.15 9.93
CA TYR A 200 -12.93 -1.41 10.05
C TYR A 200 -12.75 -0.90 11.48
N LYS A 201 -11.56 -1.15 12.05
CA LYS A 201 -11.30 -0.95 13.49
C LYS A 201 -12.42 -1.62 14.30
N LYS A 202 -13.07 -0.87 15.20
CA LYS A 202 -14.18 -1.34 16.05
C LYS A 202 -15.58 -1.01 15.48
N HIS A 203 -15.66 -0.55 14.23
CA HIS A 203 -16.91 -0.14 13.61
C HIS A 203 -17.29 -1.07 12.45
N SER A 204 -18.59 -1.29 12.29
CA SER A 204 -19.14 -1.96 11.11
C SER A 204 -19.85 -0.95 10.21
N TYR A 205 -19.65 -1.09 8.91
CA TYR A 205 -20.24 -0.27 7.88
C TYR A 205 -21.07 -1.17 6.95
N VAL A 206 -22.02 -0.57 6.26
CA VAL A 206 -22.95 -1.29 5.39
C VAL A 206 -22.95 -0.67 4.01
N TYR A 207 -22.69 -1.48 2.99
CA TYR A 207 -22.74 -1.13 1.58
C TYR A 207 -23.82 -1.96 0.87
N GLY A 208 -24.58 -1.34 -0.03
CA GLY A 208 -25.79 -1.94 -0.60
C GLY A 208 -27.05 -1.50 0.16
N VAL A 209 -28.20 -1.71 -0.48
CA VAL A 209 -29.54 -1.12 -0.20
C VAL A 209 -29.44 0.31 0.34
#